data_AF-A0A4U0VSL0-F1
#
_entry.id   AF-A0A4U0VSL0-F1
#
_cell.length_a   1.000
_cell.length_b   1.000
_cell.length_c   1.000
_cell.angle_alpha   90.00
_cell.angle_beta   90.00
_cell.angle_gamma   90.00
#
_symmetry.space_group_name_H-M   'P 1'
#
loop_
_entity.id
_entity.type
_entity.pdbx_description
1 polymer ?
#
loop_
_entity_poly.entity_id
_entity_poly.type
_entity_poly.pdbx_seq_one_letter_code
_entity_poly.pdbx_strand_id
1 'polypeptide(L)'
;MIPVLLNYTTKSEQTLSRRVVAPDFFGFGRSDKPRQDAAYNFDFHRVAMVHLIESLNLTNITLVVQDGGGLIGLTLPITDPRRFKRLIVMNTTIGSGAGKSQAVLDWIAYTSSTPDLDVADLMDTLGHHLSEDEKRAYRAPFPDDTYKGGVRRFPQMIMIEEDMPGVEISKKSRHFFETTDTLGKEAVFVACGMQDAILGPHMKSLARVFRNGCYYAEIEDASHFVQEWGDQVAKLAIEVFETYGNIAGVQEIKPEGAK
;
A
#
# COMPACT_ATOMS: atom_id res chain seq x y z
N MET A 1 4.22 1.29 5.50
CA MET A 1 3.25 1.98 6.39
C MET A 1 1.88 1.97 5.71
N ILE A 2 0.76 1.67 6.39
CA ILE A 2 -0.58 1.61 5.75
C ILE A 2 -1.56 2.58 6.41
N PRO A 3 -1.98 3.65 5.74
CA PRO A 3 -3.24 4.32 6.05
C PRO A 3 -4.41 3.58 5.37
N VAL A 4 -5.60 3.49 5.98
CA VAL A 4 -6.87 3.13 5.32
C VAL A 4 -7.89 4.26 5.57
N LEU A 5 -8.57 4.74 4.51
CA LEU A 5 -9.56 5.82 4.59
C LEU A 5 -11.00 5.24 4.51
N LEU A 6 -11.92 5.67 5.36
CA LEU A 6 -13.34 5.30 5.34
C LEU A 6 -14.21 6.56 5.21
N ASN A 7 -15.29 6.46 4.44
CA ASN A 7 -16.23 7.58 4.27
C ASN A 7 -17.53 7.40 5.06
N TYR A 8 -18.08 8.52 5.55
CA TYR A 8 -19.49 8.68 5.89
C TYR A 8 -20.02 9.91 5.14
N THR A 9 -21.26 9.85 4.65
CA THR A 9 -21.92 10.99 4.01
C THR A 9 -23.27 11.26 4.67
N THR A 10 -23.43 12.45 5.24
CA THR A 10 -24.73 13.09 5.42
C THR A 10 -24.75 14.35 4.56
N LYS A 11 -25.78 14.46 3.71
CA LYS A 11 -26.05 15.65 2.91
C LYS A 11 -26.24 16.88 3.81
N SER A 12 -25.25 17.76 3.87
CA SER A 12 -25.40 19.20 4.16
C SER A 12 -24.04 19.87 3.98
N GLU A 13 -24.03 21.19 3.79
CA GLU A 13 -22.87 22.09 3.63
C GLU A 13 -21.93 22.11 4.87
N GLN A 14 -21.46 20.95 5.31
CA GLN A 14 -20.51 20.77 6.39
C GLN A 14 -19.23 20.14 5.83
N THR A 15 -18.09 20.49 6.43
CA THR A 15 -16.81 19.81 6.21
C THR A 15 -17.00 18.30 6.33
N LEU A 16 -16.71 17.56 5.25
CA LEU A 16 -16.89 16.11 5.21
C LEU A 16 -15.97 15.45 6.23
N SER A 17 -16.52 15.00 7.36
CA SER A 17 -15.78 14.18 8.32
C SER A 17 -15.60 12.77 7.78
N ARG A 18 -14.34 12.39 7.49
CA ARG A 18 -13.98 11.03 7.08
C ARG A 18 -13.43 10.26 8.27
N ARG A 19 -13.82 8.99 8.42
CA ARG A 19 -13.27 8.09 9.44
C ARG A 19 -11.96 7.51 8.90
N VAL A 20 -10.87 7.62 9.64
CA VAL A 20 -9.59 7.01 9.24
C VAL A 20 -9.27 5.85 10.16
N VAL A 21 -8.84 4.73 9.59
CA VAL A 21 -8.38 3.55 10.34
C VAL A 21 -6.99 3.21 9.81
N ALA A 22 -5.95 3.38 10.61
CA ALA A 22 -4.57 3.08 10.20
C ALA A 22 -4.00 2.03 11.16
N PRO A 23 -4.14 0.73 10.86
CA PRO A 23 -3.65 -0.32 11.74
C PRO A 23 -2.13 -0.51 11.59
N ASP A 24 -1.48 -0.79 12.71
CA ASP A 24 -0.11 -1.31 12.71
C ASP A 24 -0.16 -2.83 12.53
N PHE A 25 0.59 -3.37 11.56
CA PHE A 25 0.79 -4.82 11.50
C PHE A 25 1.50 -5.32 12.76
N PHE A 26 1.22 -6.56 13.16
CA PHE A 26 2.06 -7.26 14.12
C PHE A 26 3.53 -7.21 13.67
N GLY A 27 4.45 -6.89 14.58
CA GLY A 27 5.85 -6.65 14.26
C GLY A 27 6.20 -5.20 13.89
N PHE A 28 5.21 -4.30 13.83
CA PHE A 28 5.41 -2.88 13.46
C PHE A 28 4.67 -1.95 14.42
N GLY A 29 5.09 -0.68 14.43
CA GLY A 29 4.42 0.39 15.17
C GLY A 29 4.15 0.02 16.64
N ARG A 30 2.92 0.24 17.07
CA ARG A 30 2.45 -0.01 18.44
C ARG A 30 1.79 -1.38 18.62
N SER A 31 1.66 -2.16 17.56
CA SER A 31 1.18 -3.55 17.65
C SER A 31 2.24 -4.45 18.28
N ASP A 32 1.77 -5.56 18.85
CA ASP A 32 2.61 -6.60 19.41
C ASP A 32 3.57 -7.16 18.36
N LYS A 33 4.75 -7.61 18.81
CA LYS A 33 5.82 -8.10 17.94
C LYS A 33 6.15 -9.55 18.31
N PRO A 34 5.56 -10.55 17.63
CA PRO A 34 5.94 -11.95 17.82
C PRO A 34 7.46 -12.17 17.77
N ARG A 35 7.99 -12.91 18.74
CA ARG A 35 9.45 -13.13 18.86
C ARG A 35 10.03 -14.07 17.81
N GLN A 36 9.21 -14.97 17.29
CA GLN A 36 9.66 -15.97 16.33
C GLN A 36 9.49 -15.42 14.92
N ASP A 37 10.60 -15.24 14.21
CA ASP A 37 10.62 -14.77 12.83
C ASP A 37 9.73 -15.62 11.89
N ALA A 38 9.61 -16.93 12.15
CA ALA A 38 8.74 -17.82 11.38
C ALA A 38 7.24 -17.51 11.51
N ALA A 39 6.82 -16.77 12.56
CA ALA A 39 5.43 -16.36 12.72
C ALA A 39 5.01 -15.32 11.67
N TYR A 40 5.96 -14.54 11.15
CA TYR A 40 5.70 -13.54 10.11
C TYR A 40 5.69 -14.22 8.75
N ASN A 41 4.49 -14.36 8.19
CA ASN A 41 4.26 -14.83 6.84
C ASN A 41 3.03 -14.12 6.25
N PHE A 42 2.85 -14.28 4.94
CA PHE A 42 1.81 -13.60 4.19
C PHE A 42 0.41 -13.86 4.77
N ASP A 43 0.09 -15.13 5.05
CA ASP A 43 -1.23 -15.53 5.54
C ASP A 43 -1.50 -14.96 6.93
N PHE A 44 -0.51 -14.96 7.82
CA PHE A 44 -0.62 -14.35 9.16
C PHE A 44 -1.07 -12.88 9.08
N HIS A 45 -0.39 -12.07 8.26
CA HIS A 45 -0.75 -10.66 8.12
C HIS A 45 -2.08 -10.46 7.41
N ARG A 46 -2.36 -11.25 6.36
CA ARG A 46 -3.62 -11.16 5.62
C ARG A 46 -4.82 -11.50 6.51
N VAL A 47 -4.73 -12.61 7.25
CA VAL A 47 -5.79 -13.06 8.17
C VAL A 47 -6.04 -12.01 9.25
N ALA A 48 -4.98 -11.40 9.81
CA ALA A 48 -5.13 -10.32 10.77
C ALA A 48 -5.91 -9.11 10.21
N MET A 49 -5.67 -8.73 8.95
CA MET A 49 -6.39 -7.63 8.31
C MET A 49 -7.85 -7.96 7.99
N VAL A 50 -8.13 -9.19 7.57
CA VAL A 50 -9.51 -9.67 7.40
C VAL A 50 -10.26 -9.60 8.74
N HIS A 51 -9.65 -10.12 9.81
CA HIS A 51 -10.24 -10.09 11.15
C HIS A 51 -10.46 -8.66 11.65
N LEU A 52 -9.54 -7.73 11.38
CA LEU A 52 -9.70 -6.32 11.74
C LEU A 52 -10.92 -5.70 11.04
N ILE A 53 -11.05 -5.92 9.73
CA ILE A 53 -12.17 -5.41 8.93
C ILE A 53 -13.50 -5.95 9.46
N GLU A 54 -13.56 -7.24 9.77
CA GLU A 54 -14.76 -7.91 10.29
C GLU A 54 -15.10 -7.44 11.71
N SER A 55 -14.10 -7.39 12.61
CA SER A 55 -14.28 -7.03 14.02
C SER A 55 -14.76 -5.60 14.20
N LEU A 56 -14.28 -4.68 13.36
CA LEU A 56 -14.73 -3.27 13.36
C LEU A 56 -15.96 -3.04 12.48
N ASN A 57 -16.46 -4.10 11.83
CA ASN A 57 -17.52 -4.09 10.82
C ASN A 57 -17.33 -2.96 9.78
N LEU A 58 -16.12 -2.88 9.21
CA LEU A 58 -15.81 -1.83 8.23
C LEU A 58 -16.57 -2.11 6.92
N THR A 59 -17.19 -1.05 6.39
CA THR A 59 -17.92 -1.03 5.12
C THR A 59 -17.65 0.30 4.42
N ASN A 60 -17.97 0.40 3.12
CA ASN A 60 -17.68 1.59 2.31
C ASN A 60 -16.20 1.99 2.34
N ILE A 61 -15.31 1.00 2.28
CA ILE A 61 -13.87 1.16 2.46
C ILE A 61 -13.26 1.84 1.22
N THR A 62 -12.51 2.92 1.44
CA THR A 62 -11.50 3.40 0.49
C THR A 62 -10.17 2.80 0.92
N LEU A 63 -9.79 1.70 0.29
CA LEU A 63 -8.55 1.01 0.63
C LEU A 63 -7.37 1.85 0.13
N VAL A 64 -6.50 2.26 1.05
CA VAL A 64 -5.28 3.01 0.72
C VAL A 64 -4.09 2.09 0.97
N VAL A 65 -3.20 1.95 -0.01
CA VAL A 65 -2.13 0.95 0.03
C VAL A 65 -0.82 1.47 -0.55
N GLN A 66 0.29 0.97 0.01
CA GLN A 66 1.67 1.22 -0.41
C GLN A 66 2.54 0.04 0.05
N ASP A 67 3.60 -0.25 -0.71
CA ASP A 67 4.60 -1.29 -0.45
C ASP A 67 3.95 -2.64 -0.04
N GLY A 68 4.43 -3.30 1.02
CA GLY A 68 3.88 -4.54 1.55
C GLY A 68 2.41 -4.43 1.97
N GLY A 69 1.93 -3.21 2.21
CA GLY A 69 0.52 -2.96 2.43
C GLY A 69 -0.35 -3.13 1.20
N GLY A 70 0.15 -2.88 -0.01
CA GLY A 70 -0.56 -3.27 -1.22
C GLY A 70 -0.37 -4.75 -1.57
N LEU A 71 0.80 -5.33 -1.29
CA LEU A 71 1.03 -6.76 -1.45
C LEU A 71 -0.02 -7.59 -0.70
N ILE A 72 -0.33 -7.23 0.54
CA ILE A 72 -1.39 -7.87 1.34
C ILE A 72 -2.75 -7.26 1.04
N GLY A 73 -2.86 -5.92 1.09
CA GLY A 73 -4.11 -5.18 1.06
C GLY A 73 -4.90 -5.36 -0.23
N LEU A 74 -4.23 -5.42 -1.39
CA LEU A 74 -4.90 -5.65 -2.66
C LEU A 74 -5.50 -7.06 -2.76
N THR A 75 -5.21 -7.98 -1.83
CA THR A 75 -5.85 -9.31 -1.77
C THR A 75 -7.06 -9.37 -0.83
N LEU A 76 -7.37 -8.28 -0.12
CA LEU A 76 -8.50 -8.21 0.80
C LEU A 76 -9.87 -8.13 0.09
N PRO A 77 -10.03 -7.35 -1.00
CA PRO A 77 -11.33 -7.16 -1.64
C PRO A 77 -12.02 -8.45 -2.09
N ILE A 78 -11.26 -9.46 -2.54
CA ILE A 78 -11.85 -10.73 -2.97
C ILE A 78 -12.49 -11.55 -1.84
N THR A 79 -12.25 -11.20 -0.57
CA THR A 79 -12.86 -11.87 0.59
C THR A 79 -14.32 -11.46 0.77
N ASP A 80 -14.60 -10.15 0.70
CA ASP A 80 -15.95 -9.60 0.74
C ASP A 80 -15.99 -8.28 -0.06
N PRO A 81 -16.15 -8.36 -1.39
CA PRO A 81 -16.03 -7.20 -2.26
C PRO A 81 -16.98 -6.06 -1.92
N ARG A 82 -18.15 -6.38 -1.35
CA ARG A 82 -19.20 -5.42 -0.97
C ARG A 82 -18.76 -4.42 0.08
N ARG A 83 -17.69 -4.71 0.83
CA ARG A 83 -17.14 -3.80 1.83
C ARG A 83 -16.29 -2.69 1.21
N PHE A 84 -15.80 -2.87 0.00
CA PHE A 84 -14.84 -1.98 -0.66
C PHE A 84 -15.54 -1.13 -1.71
N LYS A 85 -15.29 0.18 -1.65
CA LYS A 85 -15.87 1.16 -2.56
C LYS A 85 -14.83 1.78 -3.48
N ARG A 86 -13.63 2.05 -2.97
CA ARG A 86 -12.57 2.77 -3.70
C ARG A 86 -11.18 2.27 -3.33
N LEU A 87 -10.20 2.60 -4.16
CA LEU A 87 -8.78 2.32 -3.97
C LEU A 87 -7.96 3.61 -4.16
N ILE A 88 -7.01 3.84 -3.26
CA ILE A 88 -5.88 4.75 -3.48
C ILE A 88 -4.62 3.88 -3.43
N VAL A 89 -3.96 3.75 -4.57
CA VAL A 89 -2.82 2.83 -4.75
C VAL A 89 -1.56 3.65 -4.93
N MET A 90 -0.68 3.64 -3.94
CA MET A 90 0.68 4.16 -4.04
C MET A 90 1.66 3.02 -4.37
N ASN A 91 2.94 3.36 -4.57
CA ASN A 91 4.02 2.44 -4.96
C ASN A 91 3.91 1.06 -4.31
N THR A 92 3.42 0.09 -5.08
CA THR A 92 3.12 -1.27 -4.61
C THR A 92 3.01 -2.25 -5.78
N THR A 93 2.66 -3.50 -5.51
CA THR A 93 2.42 -4.53 -6.52
C THR A 93 1.34 -5.51 -6.07
N ILE A 94 0.84 -6.31 -7.02
CA ILE A 94 0.09 -7.54 -6.73
C ILE A 94 1.01 -8.71 -7.03
N GLY A 95 1.19 -9.61 -6.05
CA GLY A 95 2.07 -10.76 -6.20
C GLY A 95 1.75 -11.62 -7.42
N SER A 96 2.78 -11.94 -8.20
CA SER A 96 2.68 -12.75 -9.42
C SER A 96 3.35 -14.12 -9.30
N GLY A 97 4.30 -14.27 -8.37
CA GLY A 97 5.20 -15.44 -8.32
C GLY A 97 6.19 -15.49 -9.48
N ALA A 98 6.34 -14.39 -10.21
CA ALA A 98 7.18 -14.27 -11.40
C ALA A 98 7.58 -12.80 -11.65
N GLY A 99 8.64 -12.56 -12.43
CA GLY A 99 9.03 -11.21 -12.83
C GLY A 99 9.82 -10.46 -11.75
N LYS A 100 10.96 -11.01 -11.34
CA LYS A 100 11.90 -10.38 -10.40
C LYS A 100 12.74 -9.31 -11.10
N SER A 101 12.67 -8.06 -10.64
CA SER A 101 13.65 -7.05 -11.01
C SER A 101 14.93 -7.25 -10.20
N GLN A 102 16.08 -6.85 -10.74
CA GLN A 102 17.35 -6.93 -10.01
C GLN A 102 17.28 -6.12 -8.71
N ALA A 103 16.62 -4.96 -8.73
CA ALA A 103 16.41 -4.13 -7.54
C ALA A 103 15.68 -4.87 -6.40
N VAL A 104 14.66 -5.67 -6.72
CA VAL A 104 13.95 -6.49 -5.72
C VAL A 104 14.86 -7.58 -5.15
N LEU A 105 15.69 -8.21 -5.99
CA LEU A 105 16.62 -9.25 -5.53
C LEU A 105 17.73 -8.68 -4.65
N ASP A 106 18.27 -7.52 -5.03
CA ASP A 106 19.28 -6.81 -4.25
C ASP A 106 18.71 -6.38 -2.89
N TRP A 107 17.46 -5.90 -2.88
CA TRP A 107 16.74 -5.57 -1.65
C TRP A 107 16.56 -6.77 -0.71
N ILE A 108 16.12 -7.93 -1.25
CA ILE A 108 15.99 -9.16 -0.47
C ILE A 108 17.36 -9.60 0.06
N ALA A 109 18.41 -9.55 -0.74
CA ALA A 109 19.76 -9.94 -0.34
C ALA A 109 20.34 -9.03 0.75
N TYR A 110 20.17 -7.72 0.60
CA TYR A 110 20.60 -6.71 1.57
C TYR A 110 19.92 -6.90 2.93
N THR A 111 18.58 -7.04 2.93
CA THR A 111 17.82 -7.23 4.17
C THR A 111 18.08 -8.58 4.83
N SER A 112 18.34 -9.63 4.04
CA SER A 112 18.76 -10.94 4.56
C SER A 112 20.12 -10.91 5.26
N SER A 113 21.02 -10.05 4.79
CA SER A 113 22.39 -9.92 5.34
C SER A 113 22.49 -8.87 6.46
N THR A 114 21.42 -8.12 6.74
CA THR A 114 21.39 -7.03 7.73
C THR A 114 20.28 -7.26 8.78
N PRO A 115 20.45 -8.22 9.72
CA PRO A 115 19.39 -8.62 10.66
C PRO A 115 19.00 -7.53 11.67
N ASP A 116 19.90 -6.60 11.97
CA ASP A 116 19.66 -5.43 12.84
C ASP A 116 19.56 -4.13 12.02
N LEU A 117 18.75 -4.16 10.96
CA LEU A 117 18.55 -3.02 10.06
C LEU A 117 18.09 -1.77 10.83
N ASP A 118 18.77 -0.63 10.65
CA ASP A 118 18.28 0.65 11.16
C ASP A 118 17.10 1.09 10.29
N VAL A 119 15.91 1.06 10.89
CA VAL A 119 14.67 1.37 10.19
C VAL A 119 14.62 2.85 9.79
N ALA A 120 15.10 3.79 10.61
CA ALA A 120 15.05 5.19 10.20
C ALA A 120 16.04 5.51 9.08
N ASP A 121 17.24 4.93 9.12
CA ASP A 121 18.20 5.13 8.04
C ASP A 121 17.69 4.50 6.74
N LEU A 122 17.01 3.34 6.82
CA LEU A 122 16.29 2.78 5.68
C LEU A 122 15.24 3.74 5.13
N MET A 123 14.37 4.25 6.02
CA MET A 123 13.26 5.13 5.63
C MET A 123 13.78 6.42 5.00
N ASP A 124 14.88 6.98 5.52
CA ASP A 124 15.52 8.18 4.96
C ASP A 124 16.23 7.89 3.63
N THR A 125 16.92 6.75 3.53
CA THR A 125 17.61 6.33 2.29
C THR A 125 16.62 6.08 1.15
N LEU A 126 15.41 5.58 1.44
CA LEU A 126 14.40 5.33 0.41
C LEU A 126 13.40 6.49 0.26
N GLY A 127 13.29 7.38 1.25
CA GLY A 127 12.37 8.52 1.26
C GLY A 127 13.01 9.84 0.82
N HIS A 128 14.28 10.05 1.11
CA HIS A 128 15.13 11.23 0.78
C HIS A 128 14.77 12.57 1.44
N HIS A 129 14.16 12.62 2.64
CA HIS A 129 13.76 13.91 3.22
C HIS A 129 13.44 13.91 4.73
N LEU A 130 13.74 12.85 5.49
CA LEU A 130 13.24 12.77 6.88
C LEU A 130 14.02 13.69 7.82
N SER A 131 13.29 14.48 8.62
CA SER A 131 13.83 15.20 9.77
C SER A 131 14.26 14.23 10.88
N GLU A 132 15.08 14.72 11.82
CA GLU A 132 15.50 13.90 12.97
C GLU A 132 14.32 13.48 13.86
N ASP A 133 13.26 14.27 13.91
CA ASP A 133 12.06 13.95 14.69
C ASP A 133 11.27 12.79 14.04
N GLU A 134 11.16 12.80 12.71
CA GLU A 134 10.54 11.71 11.94
C GLU A 134 11.39 10.44 12.00
N LYS A 135 12.72 10.55 11.89
CA LYS A 135 13.63 9.42 12.10
C LYS A 135 13.45 8.79 13.49
N ARG A 136 13.34 9.61 14.54
CA ARG A 136 13.03 9.09 15.90
C ARG A 136 11.69 8.37 15.95
N ALA A 137 10.67 8.86 15.25
CA ALA A 137 9.37 8.19 15.19
C ALA A 137 9.47 6.81 14.51
N TYR A 138 10.26 6.65 13.45
CA TYR A 138 10.49 5.36 12.79
C TYR A 138 11.33 4.38 13.60
N ARG A 139 12.27 4.87 14.43
CA ARG A 139 13.03 4.03 15.38
C ARG A 139 12.21 3.60 16.60
N ALA A 140 11.26 4.42 17.03
CA ALA A 140 10.53 4.22 18.29
C ALA A 140 9.93 2.80 18.50
N PRO A 141 9.41 2.09 17.48
CA PRO A 141 8.89 0.74 17.65
C PRO A 141 9.94 -0.35 17.95
N PHE A 142 11.23 -0.06 17.75
CA PHE A 142 12.31 -1.04 17.71
C PHE A 142 13.46 -0.65 18.67
N PRO A 143 13.29 -0.84 19.99
CA PRO A 143 14.34 -0.54 20.98
C PRO A 143 15.65 -1.31 20.75
N ASP A 144 15.54 -2.54 20.24
CA ASP A 144 16.65 -3.43 19.89
C ASP A 144 16.23 -4.40 18.76
N ASP A 145 17.16 -5.25 18.33
CA ASP A 145 17.00 -6.21 17.23
C ASP A 145 15.93 -7.29 17.50
N THR A 146 15.61 -7.56 18.76
CA THR A 146 14.60 -8.56 19.13
C THR A 146 13.17 -8.12 18.75
N TYR A 147 12.96 -6.82 18.53
CA TYR A 147 11.69 -6.25 18.05
C TYR A 147 11.60 -6.21 16.52
N LYS A 148 12.66 -6.56 15.78
CA LYS A 148 12.74 -6.40 14.32
C LYS A 148 12.36 -7.66 13.53
N GLY A 149 11.69 -8.64 14.14
CA GLY A 149 11.25 -9.86 13.44
C GLY A 149 10.37 -9.58 12.22
N GLY A 150 9.41 -8.66 12.35
CA GLY A 150 8.59 -8.21 11.22
C GLY A 150 9.40 -7.53 10.12
N VAL A 151 10.34 -6.66 10.52
CA VAL A 151 11.24 -5.92 9.61
C VAL A 151 12.11 -6.89 8.80
N ARG A 152 12.70 -7.90 9.44
CA ARG A 152 13.52 -8.92 8.77
C ARG A 152 12.72 -9.78 7.79
N ARG A 153 11.46 -10.07 8.11
CA ARG A 153 10.66 -11.07 7.39
C ARG A 153 9.82 -10.50 6.27
N PHE A 154 9.44 -9.21 6.30
CA PHE A 154 8.64 -8.61 5.24
C PHE A 154 9.24 -8.71 3.84
N PRO A 155 10.54 -8.41 3.63
CA PRO A 155 11.17 -8.57 2.32
C PRO A 155 11.12 -10.01 1.79
N GLN A 156 11.15 -11.00 2.68
CA GLN A 156 11.08 -12.43 2.33
C GLN A 156 9.66 -12.87 1.89
N MET A 157 8.65 -12.03 2.09
CA MET A 157 7.29 -12.27 1.61
C MET A 157 7.05 -11.78 0.19
N ILE A 158 8.03 -11.09 -0.42
CA ILE A 158 7.93 -10.67 -1.82
C ILE A 158 7.92 -11.92 -2.70
N MET A 159 6.82 -12.13 -3.42
CA MET A 159 6.53 -13.37 -4.14
C MET A 159 7.31 -13.47 -5.46
N ILE A 160 8.56 -13.93 -5.36
CA ILE A 160 9.50 -14.07 -6.48
C ILE A 160 9.46 -15.44 -7.17
N GLU A 161 8.77 -16.43 -6.59
CA GLU A 161 8.61 -17.80 -7.08
C GLU A 161 7.14 -18.24 -7.05
N GLU A 162 6.75 -19.19 -7.90
CA GLU A 162 5.34 -19.53 -8.16
C GLU A 162 4.63 -20.23 -6.99
N ASP A 163 5.37 -20.97 -6.18
CA ASP A 163 4.87 -21.76 -5.04
C ASP A 163 4.94 -21.01 -3.70
N MET A 164 5.38 -19.75 -3.72
CA MET A 164 5.44 -18.94 -2.51
C MET A 164 4.04 -18.70 -1.91
N PRO A 165 3.92 -18.67 -0.58
CA PRO A 165 2.68 -18.31 0.10
C PRO A 165 2.13 -16.97 -0.41
N GLY A 166 0.84 -16.96 -0.71
CA GLY A 166 0.12 -15.79 -1.20
C GLY A 166 0.12 -15.57 -2.72
N VAL A 167 0.89 -16.33 -3.51
CA VAL A 167 0.88 -16.21 -4.99
C VAL A 167 -0.49 -16.50 -5.55
N GLU A 168 -1.08 -17.63 -5.17
CA GLU A 168 -2.38 -18.07 -5.68
C GLU A 168 -3.49 -17.06 -5.38
N ILE A 169 -3.50 -16.48 -4.18
CA ILE A 169 -4.52 -15.49 -3.81
C ILE A 169 -4.28 -14.14 -4.47
N SER A 170 -3.02 -13.78 -4.71
CA SER A 170 -2.66 -12.56 -5.45
C SER A 170 -3.04 -12.66 -6.91
N LYS A 171 -2.83 -13.81 -7.56
CA LYS A 171 -3.33 -14.10 -8.92
C LYS A 171 -4.86 -14.00 -9.00
N LYS A 172 -5.57 -14.58 -8.03
CA LYS A 172 -7.04 -14.43 -7.93
C LYS A 172 -7.46 -12.98 -7.77
N SER A 173 -6.74 -12.20 -6.97
CA SER A 173 -7.04 -10.78 -6.78
C SER A 173 -6.78 -9.95 -8.04
N ARG A 174 -5.67 -10.21 -8.72
CA ARG A 174 -5.39 -9.63 -10.03
C ARG A 174 -6.52 -9.90 -11.02
N HIS A 175 -6.92 -11.16 -11.13
CA HIS A 175 -8.04 -11.55 -12.00
C HIS A 175 -9.35 -10.85 -11.62
N PHE A 176 -9.64 -10.71 -10.32
CA PHE A 176 -10.81 -9.96 -9.85
C PHE A 176 -10.80 -8.51 -10.32
N PHE A 177 -9.67 -7.81 -10.23
CA PHE A 177 -9.57 -6.42 -10.72
C PHE A 177 -9.60 -6.30 -12.25
N GLU A 178 -9.07 -7.31 -12.97
CA GLU A 178 -9.05 -7.34 -14.44
C GLU A 178 -10.43 -7.66 -15.04
N THR A 179 -11.30 -8.34 -14.29
CA THR A 179 -12.55 -8.89 -14.84
C THR A 179 -13.82 -8.30 -14.28
N THR A 180 -13.82 -7.78 -13.04
CA THR A 180 -15.05 -7.30 -12.40
C THR A 180 -15.24 -5.80 -12.51
N ASP A 181 -16.50 -5.37 -12.41
CA ASP A 181 -16.95 -3.99 -12.29
C ASP A 181 -17.44 -3.68 -10.86
N THR A 182 -16.93 -4.44 -9.87
CA THR A 182 -17.39 -4.34 -8.47
C THR A 182 -17.13 -2.96 -7.86
N LEU A 183 -16.08 -2.28 -8.31
CA LEU A 183 -15.79 -0.90 -7.93
C LEU A 183 -16.52 0.07 -8.90
N GLY A 184 -16.72 1.34 -8.52
CA GLY A 184 -17.16 2.36 -9.48
C GLY A 184 -16.12 2.62 -10.59
N LYS A 185 -16.49 3.34 -11.65
CA LYS A 185 -15.54 3.71 -12.73
C LYS A 185 -14.54 4.78 -12.31
N GLU A 186 -14.94 5.62 -11.36
CA GLU A 186 -14.16 6.66 -10.71
C GLU A 186 -13.42 6.18 -9.45
N ALA A 187 -13.51 4.89 -9.13
CA ALA A 187 -13.19 4.39 -7.80
C ALA A 187 -11.70 4.13 -7.55
N VAL A 188 -10.84 4.24 -8.56
CA VAL A 188 -9.41 3.91 -8.44
C VAL A 188 -8.56 5.13 -8.77
N PHE A 189 -7.78 5.56 -7.79
CA PHE A 189 -6.72 6.54 -7.95
C PHE A 189 -5.37 5.87 -7.67
N VAL A 190 -4.40 6.09 -8.56
CA VAL A 190 -3.05 5.56 -8.47
C VAL A 190 -2.08 6.74 -8.42
N ALA A 191 -1.20 6.76 -7.42
CA ALA A 191 -0.15 7.77 -7.30
C ALA A 191 1.22 7.07 -7.35
N CYS A 192 2.11 7.53 -8.22
CA CYS A 192 3.45 6.98 -8.38
C CYS A 192 4.49 7.99 -7.90
N GLY A 193 5.28 7.64 -6.89
CA GLY A 193 6.51 8.36 -6.58
C GLY A 193 7.57 8.07 -7.64
N MET A 194 8.00 9.10 -8.37
CA MET A 194 8.85 8.96 -9.54
C MET A 194 10.33 8.73 -9.22
N GLN A 195 10.75 9.02 -7.99
CA GLN A 195 12.12 8.76 -7.51
C GLN A 195 12.31 7.31 -7.01
N ASP A 196 11.25 6.50 -6.94
CA ASP A 196 11.33 5.11 -6.51
C ASP A 196 11.88 4.20 -7.60
N ALA A 197 13.12 3.73 -7.44
CA ALA A 197 13.77 2.79 -8.34
C ALA A 197 13.28 1.33 -8.19
N ILE A 198 12.57 0.99 -7.11
CA ILE A 198 12.14 -0.38 -6.77
C ILE A 198 10.77 -0.67 -7.38
N LEU A 199 9.73 0.09 -7.00
CA LEU A 199 8.35 -0.18 -7.41
C LEU A 199 7.80 0.83 -8.41
N GLY A 200 8.37 2.04 -8.48
CA GLY A 200 7.97 3.09 -9.44
C GLY A 200 7.85 2.58 -10.90
N PRO A 201 8.84 1.86 -11.45
CA PRO A 201 8.78 1.32 -12.81
C PRO A 201 7.58 0.40 -13.09
N HIS A 202 6.99 -0.19 -12.05
CA HIS A 202 5.89 -1.14 -12.17
C HIS A 202 4.51 -0.49 -12.08
N MET A 203 4.41 0.75 -11.59
CA MET A 203 3.14 1.39 -11.27
C MET A 203 2.24 1.62 -12.49
N LYS A 204 2.80 2.00 -13.64
CA LYS A 204 2.01 2.11 -14.90
C LYS A 204 1.45 0.76 -15.36
N SER A 205 2.15 -0.35 -15.10
CA SER A 205 1.65 -1.69 -15.41
C SER A 205 0.52 -2.08 -14.45
N LEU A 206 0.70 -1.81 -13.15
CA LEU A 206 -0.33 -2.04 -12.13
C LEU A 206 -1.60 -1.23 -12.41
N ALA A 207 -1.48 0.03 -12.84
CA ALA A 207 -2.60 0.90 -13.19
C ALA A 207 -3.51 0.31 -14.29
N ARG A 208 -2.97 -0.53 -15.18
CA ARG A 208 -3.73 -1.18 -16.26
C ARG A 208 -4.50 -2.43 -15.82
N VAL A 209 -4.25 -2.91 -14.60
CA VAL A 209 -4.95 -4.08 -14.03
C VAL A 209 -6.43 -3.77 -13.77
N PHE A 210 -6.76 -2.51 -13.47
CA PHE A 210 -8.11 -2.13 -13.08
C PHE A 210 -9.02 -2.00 -14.31
N ARG A 211 -9.92 -2.97 -14.51
CA ARG A 211 -10.90 -3.00 -15.63
C ARG A 211 -11.71 -1.71 -15.76
N ASN A 212 -12.08 -1.14 -14.62
CA ASN A 212 -12.87 0.08 -14.53
C ASN A 212 -12.12 1.35 -14.94
N GLY A 213 -10.81 1.22 -15.22
CA GLY A 213 -9.91 2.34 -15.38
C GLY A 213 -9.39 2.85 -14.04
N CYS A 214 -8.44 3.77 -14.12
CA CYS A 214 -7.97 4.52 -12.97
C CYS A 214 -7.47 5.90 -13.39
N TYR A 215 -7.49 6.83 -12.43
CA TYR A 215 -6.73 8.06 -12.52
C TYR A 215 -5.31 7.82 -12.03
N TYR A 216 -4.32 8.32 -12.76
CA TYR A 216 -2.90 8.10 -12.47
C TYR A 216 -2.18 9.44 -12.31
N ALA A 217 -1.57 9.66 -11.16
CA ALA A 217 -0.74 10.83 -10.90
C ALA A 217 0.73 10.44 -10.71
N GLU A 218 1.62 11.20 -11.32
CA GLU A 218 3.05 11.15 -11.06
C GLU A 218 3.38 12.20 -10.00
N ILE A 219 4.03 11.78 -8.92
CA ILE A 219 4.49 12.64 -7.84
C ILE A 219 6.01 12.74 -8.00
N GLU A 220 6.44 13.78 -8.71
CA GLU A 220 7.80 13.93 -9.25
C GLU A 220 8.88 13.85 -8.17
N ASP A 221 8.67 14.54 -7.05
CA ASP A 221 9.65 14.60 -5.96
C ASP A 221 9.57 13.39 -5.03
N ALA A 222 8.49 12.60 -5.09
CA ALA A 222 8.30 11.49 -4.18
C ALA A 222 9.11 10.26 -4.59
N SER A 223 9.72 9.62 -3.59
CA SER A 223 10.38 8.32 -3.72
C SER A 223 9.46 7.18 -3.27
N HIS A 224 10.02 6.08 -2.76
CA HIS A 224 9.28 4.87 -2.41
C HIS A 224 8.16 5.08 -1.37
N PHE A 225 8.41 5.93 -0.38
CA PHE A 225 7.44 6.31 0.66
C PHE A 225 6.61 7.53 0.24
N VAL A 226 5.77 7.35 -0.78
CA VAL A 226 4.93 8.40 -1.39
C VAL A 226 4.04 9.13 -0.35
N GLN A 227 3.72 8.49 0.76
CA GLN A 227 2.89 9.05 1.83
C GLN A 227 3.50 10.27 2.51
N GLU A 228 4.81 10.48 2.38
CA GLU A 228 5.45 11.68 2.89
C GLU A 228 5.12 12.93 2.05
N TRP A 229 4.66 12.72 0.80
CA TRP A 229 3.94 13.70 -0.02
C TRP A 229 2.42 13.50 0.07
N GLY A 230 1.95 12.91 1.17
CA GLY A 230 0.60 12.40 1.34
C GLY A 230 -0.48 13.48 1.27
N ASP A 231 -0.18 14.73 1.60
CA ASP A 231 -1.11 15.85 1.43
C ASP A 231 -1.48 16.06 -0.04
N GLN A 232 -0.50 16.04 -0.93
CA GLN A 232 -0.70 16.13 -2.38
C GLN A 232 -1.49 14.93 -2.91
N VAL A 233 -1.09 13.72 -2.51
CA VAL A 233 -1.79 12.47 -2.89
C VAL A 233 -3.25 12.48 -2.43
N ALA A 234 -3.50 12.87 -1.17
CA ALA A 234 -4.83 12.89 -0.61
C ALA A 234 -5.73 13.93 -1.30
N LYS A 235 -5.22 15.14 -1.58
CA LYS A 235 -5.96 16.19 -2.31
C LYS A 235 -6.35 15.74 -3.70
N LEU A 236 -5.41 15.17 -4.47
CA LEU A 236 -5.69 14.64 -5.81
C LEU A 236 -6.71 13.49 -5.77
N ALA A 237 -6.56 12.57 -4.83
CA ALA A 237 -7.52 11.47 -4.67
C ALA A 237 -8.93 11.99 -4.34
N ILE A 238 -9.03 12.99 -3.46
CA ILE A 238 -10.29 13.65 -3.09
C ILE A 238 -10.93 14.28 -4.32
N GLU A 239 -10.16 15.07 -5.06
CA GLU A 239 -10.60 15.75 -6.27
C GLU A 239 -11.14 14.74 -7.30
N VAL A 240 -10.37 13.67 -7.56
CA VAL A 240 -10.78 12.55 -8.42
C VAL A 240 -12.13 11.97 -7.97
N PHE A 241 -12.30 11.69 -6.68
CA PHE A 241 -13.51 11.02 -6.19
C PHE A 241 -14.74 11.92 -6.06
N GLU A 242 -14.56 13.24 -6.09
CA GLU A 242 -15.65 14.21 -5.90
C GLU A 242 -16.03 14.96 -7.19
N THR A 243 -15.07 15.20 -8.08
CA THR A 243 -15.25 16.05 -9.26
C THR A 243 -15.25 15.27 -10.57
N TYR A 244 -14.46 14.21 -10.65
CA TYR A 244 -14.23 13.53 -11.92
C TYR A 244 -15.29 12.46 -12.23
N GLY A 245 -15.58 12.29 -13.52
CA GLY A 245 -16.65 11.41 -14.01
C GLY A 245 -16.20 9.97 -14.30
N ASN A 246 -17.08 9.22 -14.96
CA ASN A 246 -16.79 7.87 -15.41
C ASN A 246 -15.63 7.84 -16.43
N ILE A 247 -14.67 6.93 -16.25
CA ILE A 247 -13.55 6.73 -17.18
C ILE A 247 -13.49 5.31 -17.75
N ALA A 248 -12.57 5.15 -18.71
CA ALA A 248 -12.10 3.86 -19.19
C ALA A 248 -10.57 3.93 -19.38
N GLY A 249 -9.86 2.88 -18.99
CA GLY A 249 -8.40 2.83 -19.08
C GLY A 249 -7.69 3.73 -18.06
N VAL A 250 -6.41 4.00 -18.31
CA VAL A 250 -5.57 4.82 -17.42
C VAL A 250 -5.63 6.28 -17.90
N GLN A 251 -6.12 7.18 -17.05
CA GLN A 251 -6.14 8.62 -17.30
C GLN A 251 -5.08 9.31 -16.45
N GLU A 252 -4.04 9.83 -17.09
CA GLU A 252 -3.02 10.62 -16.40
C GLU A 252 -3.58 11.98 -15.97
N ILE A 253 -3.32 12.39 -14.73
CA ILE A 253 -3.65 13.69 -14.18
C ILE A 253 -2.41 14.34 -13.58
N LYS A 254 -2.30 15.65 -13.75
CA LYS A 254 -1.19 16.44 -13.20
C LYS A 254 -1.64 17.16 -11.94
N PRO A 255 -0.77 17.28 -10.92
CA PRO A 255 -1.01 18.18 -9.80
C PRO A 255 -1.17 19.62 -10.29
N GLU A 256 -2.14 20.38 -9.76
CA GLU A 256 -2.24 21.81 -10.04
C GLU A 256 -0.91 22.52 -9.67
N GLY A 257 -0.37 23.31 -10.61
CA GLY A 257 0.89 24.05 -10.41
C GLY A 257 2.16 23.35 -10.92
N ALA A 258 2.08 22.14 -11.48
CA ALA A 258 3.18 21.54 -12.22
C ALA A 258 3.40 22.31 -13.54
N LYS A 259 4.51 23.04 -13.65
CA LYS A 259 4.94 23.68 -14.90
C LYS A 259 5.32 22.67 -15.97
#